data_AF-A0A537AP31-F1
#
_entry.id   AF-A0A537AP31-F1
#
_cell.length_a   1.000
_cell.length_b   1.000
_cell.length_c   1.000
_cell.angle_alpha   90.00
_cell.angle_beta   90.00
_cell.angle_gamma   90.00
#
_symmetry.space_group_name_H-M   'P 1'
#
loop_
_entity.id
_entity.type
_entity.pdbx_description
1 polymer ?
#
loop_
_entity_poly.entity_id
_entity_poly.type
_entity_poly.pdbx_seq_one_letter_code
_entity_poly.pdbx_strand_id
1 'polypeptide(L)'
;MPSRMVVALLAALLMASALSLVTSQHRARELFADLEAAQQLARQSEAEGNRLRIELGRASQPAVIEAAARQLGMRPIDPEHTTLLPPAARAGQP
;
A
#
# COMPACT_ATOMS: atom_id res chain seq x y z
N MET A 1 52.89 9.07 40.82
CA MET A 1 51.50 9.59 40.79
C MET A 1 50.86 9.76 39.40
N PRO A 2 51.55 9.98 38.26
CA PRO A 2 50.88 10.30 36.98
C PRO A 2 50.11 9.11 36.37
N SER A 3 50.57 7.88 36.57
CA SER A 3 49.92 6.68 36.01
C SER A 3 48.49 6.45 36.55
N ARG A 4 48.22 6.83 37.82
CA ARG A 4 46.88 6.72 38.42
C ARG A 4 45.88 7.70 37.79
N MET A 5 46.34 8.87 37.37
CA MET A 5 45.50 9.86 36.66
C MET A 5 45.12 9.37 35.26
N VAL A 6 46.05 8.76 34.53
CA VAL A 6 45.77 8.20 33.20
C VAL A 6 44.72 7.10 33.27
N VAL A 7 44.83 6.19 34.25
CA VAL A 7 43.83 5.13 34.46
C VAL A 7 42.44 5.71 34.77
N ALA A 8 42.37 6.75 35.61
CA ALA A 8 41.10 7.41 35.92
C ALA A 8 40.48 8.09 34.70
N LEU A 9 41.29 8.75 33.85
CA LEU A 9 40.85 9.36 32.59
C LEU A 9 40.30 8.32 31.62
N LEU A 10 41.01 7.20 31.44
CA LEU A 10 40.55 6.09 30.59
C LEU A 10 39.25 5.48 31.10
N ALA A 11 39.12 5.28 32.42
CA ALA A 11 37.89 4.78 33.03
C ALA A 11 36.72 5.74 32.81
N ALA A 12 36.93 7.05 32.97
CA ALA A 12 35.91 8.06 32.72
C ALA A 12 35.48 8.09 31.24
N LEU A 13 36.43 7.99 30.31
CA LEU A 13 36.14 7.92 28.87
C LEU A 13 35.36 6.65 28.51
N LEU A 14 35.71 5.52 29.11
CA LEU A 14 35.03 4.24 28.88
C LEU A 14 33.57 4.30 29.39
N MET A 15 33.36 4.87 30.58
CA MET A 15 32.03 5.10 31.14
C MET A 15 31.21 6.02 30.23
N ALA A 16 31.79 7.14 29.77
CA ALA A 16 31.12 8.05 28.85
C ALA A 16 30.73 7.36 27.53
N SER A 17 31.61 6.52 26.98
CA SER A 17 31.33 5.72 25.78
C SER A 17 30.19 4.72 26.01
N ALA A 18 30.20 4.02 27.15
CA ALA A 18 29.15 3.07 27.51
C ALA A 18 27.77 3.75 27.68
N LEU A 19 27.73 4.92 28.33
CA LEU A 19 26.50 5.71 28.47
C LEU A 19 26.04 6.27 27.11
N SER A 20 26.96 6.77 26.29
CA SER A 20 26.63 7.25 24.94
C SER A 20 26.08 6.12 24.07
N LEU A 21 26.61 4.91 24.19
CA LEU A 21 26.12 3.77 23.43
C LEU A 21 24.71 3.37 23.88
N VAL A 22 24.44 3.29 25.19
CA VAL A 22 23.11 2.88 25.68
C VAL A 22 22.02 3.90 25.33
N THR A 23 22.36 5.18 25.35
CA THR A 23 21.45 6.27 24.94
C THR A 23 21.18 6.23 23.44
N SER A 24 22.20 6.01 22.60
CA SER A 24 22.03 5.80 21.16
C SER A 24 21.18 4.57 20.86
N GLN A 25 21.36 3.47 21.60
CA GLN A 25 20.57 2.26 21.42
C GLN A 25 19.11 2.44 21.82
N HIS A 26 18.81 3.21 22.87
CA HIS A 26 17.43 3.57 23.22
C HIS A 26 16.77 4.40 22.12
N ARG A 27 17.45 5.46 21.65
CA ARG A 27 16.95 6.31 20.56
C ARG A 27 16.74 5.53 19.27
N ALA A 28 17.66 4.61 18.93
CA ALA A 28 17.52 3.76 17.75
C ALA A 28 16.25 2.89 17.87
N ARG A 29 16.03 2.24 19.02
CA ARG A 29 14.83 1.40 19.22
C ARG A 29 13.52 2.18 19.08
N GLU A 30 13.44 3.37 19.64
CA GLU A 30 12.26 4.23 19.54
C GLU A 30 11.98 4.65 18.10
N LEU A 31 13.01 5.13 17.39
CA LEU A 31 12.91 5.48 15.96
C LEU A 31 12.53 4.28 15.08
N PHE A 32 13.03 3.08 15.39
CA PHE A 32 12.67 1.85 14.69
C PHE A 32 11.20 1.46 14.95
N ALA A 33 10.71 1.62 16.18
CA ALA A 33 9.31 1.33 16.51
C ALA A 33 8.34 2.26 15.77
N ASP A 34 8.65 3.56 15.72
CA ASP A 34 7.84 4.54 14.98
C ASP A 34 7.83 4.25 13.47
N LEU A 35 9.01 3.91 12.91
CA LEU A 35 9.12 3.47 11.52
C LEU A 35 8.25 2.24 11.26
N GLU A 36 8.32 1.24 12.15
CA GLU A 36 7.58 0.00 12.00
C GLU A 36 6.06 0.22 12.08
N ALA A 37 5.60 1.10 12.98
CA ALA A 37 4.20 1.51 13.07
C ALA A 37 3.71 2.17 11.78
N ALA A 38 4.49 3.11 11.22
CA ALA A 38 4.16 3.77 9.96
C ALA A 38 4.12 2.76 8.79
N GLN A 39 5.06 1.82 8.73
CA GLN A 39 5.07 0.76 7.72
C GLN A 39 3.89 -0.20 7.87
N GLN A 40 3.47 -0.52 9.09
CA GLN A 40 2.29 -1.35 9.33
C GLN A 40 1.02 -0.68 8.81
N LEU A 41 0.85 0.62 9.04
CA LEU A 41 -0.27 1.39 8.51
C LEU A 41 -0.29 1.40 6.97
N ALA A 42 0.88 1.60 6.35
CA ALA A 42 1.01 1.56 4.89
C ALA A 42 0.59 0.19 4.32
N ARG A 43 1.06 -0.91 4.91
CA ARG A 43 0.69 -2.28 4.50
C ARG A 43 -0.81 -2.54 4.63
N GLN A 44 -1.45 -2.04 5.67
CA GLN A 44 -2.91 -2.16 5.83
C GLN A 44 -3.67 -1.43 4.72
N SER A 45 -3.23 -0.23 4.35
CA SER A 45 -3.84 0.53 3.25
C SER A 45 -3.67 -0.17 1.90
N GLU A 46 -2.51 -0.77 1.63
CA GLU A 46 -2.27 -1.53 0.40
C GLU A 46 -3.15 -2.79 0.30
N ALA A 47 -3.33 -3.49 1.42
CA ALA A 47 -4.16 -4.69 1.48
C ALA A 47 -5.63 -4.36 1.16
N GLU A 48 -6.17 -3.28 1.75
CA GLU A 48 -7.54 -2.84 1.51
C GLU A 48 -7.73 -2.40 0.05
N GLY A 49 -6.77 -1.64 -0.50
CA GLY A 49 -6.78 -1.25 -1.90
C GLY A 49 -6.79 -2.45 -2.85
N ASN A 50 -6.02 -3.50 -2.55
CA ASN A 50 -6.01 -4.71 -3.37
C ASN A 50 -7.34 -5.47 -3.28
N ARG A 51 -7.94 -5.55 -2.09
CA ARG A 51 -9.26 -6.16 -1.90
C ARG A 51 -10.34 -5.45 -2.71
N LEU A 52 -10.42 -4.12 -2.60
CA LEU A 52 -11.37 -3.29 -3.36
C LEU A 52 -11.22 -3.51 -4.87
N ARG A 53 -9.99 -3.62 -5.36
CA ARG A 53 -9.70 -3.83 -6.79
C ARG A 53 -10.14 -5.22 -7.27
N ILE A 54 -10.03 -6.24 -6.42
CA ILE A 54 -10.56 -7.59 -6.68
C ILE A 54 -12.09 -7.57 -6.70
N GLU A 55 -12.72 -6.87 -5.76
CA GLU A 55 -14.19 -6.72 -5.71
C GLU A 55 -14.71 -5.98 -6.95
N LEU A 56 -14.05 -4.89 -7.36
CA LEU A 56 -14.38 -4.17 -8.58
C LEU A 56 -14.14 -5.03 -9.83
N GLY A 57 -13.05 -5.80 -9.86
CA GLY A 57 -12.77 -6.77 -10.92
C GLY A 57 -13.91 -7.78 -11.05
N ARG A 58 -14.39 -8.33 -9.93
CA ARG A 58 -15.56 -9.22 -9.90
C ARG A 58 -16.83 -8.55 -10.39
N ALA A 59 -17.11 -7.32 -9.96
CA ALA A 59 -18.30 -6.56 -10.36
C ALA A 59 -18.27 -6.16 -11.85
N SER A 60 -17.08 -5.92 -12.40
CA SER A 60 -16.88 -5.55 -13.80
C SER A 60 -16.86 -6.76 -14.74
N GLN A 61 -16.97 -8.00 -14.22
CA GLN A 61 -17.02 -9.17 -15.08
C GLN A 61 -18.33 -9.16 -15.88
N PRO A 62 -18.25 -9.23 -17.22
CA PRO A 62 -19.43 -9.29 -18.09
C PRO A 62 -20.39 -10.42 -17.71
N ALA A 63 -19.87 -11.51 -17.13
CA ALA A 63 -20.64 -12.65 -16.65
C ALA A 63 -21.69 -12.28 -15.57
N VAL A 64 -21.41 -11.28 -14.72
CA VAL A 64 -22.38 -10.80 -13.71
C VAL A 64 -23.52 -10.04 -14.39
N ILE A 65 -23.17 -9.20 -15.37
CA ILE A 65 -24.14 -8.44 -16.15
C ILE A 65 -25.03 -9.39 -16.98
N GLU A 66 -24.45 -10.39 -17.64
CA GLU A 66 -25.21 -11.41 -18.38
C GLU A 66 -26.10 -12.27 -17.48
N ALA A 67 -25.65 -12.59 -16.26
CA ALA A 67 -26.47 -13.34 -15.31
C ALA A 67 -27.69 -12.52 -14.84
N ALA A 68 -27.50 -11.23 -14.54
CA ALA A 68 -28.58 -10.32 -14.19
C ALA A 68 -29.54 -10.08 -15.38
N ALA A 69 -29.01 -9.89 -16.59
CA ALA A 69 -29.80 -9.72 -17.80
C ALA A 69 -30.67 -10.96 -18.08
N ARG A 70 -30.12 -12.17 -17.93
CA ARG A 70 -30.90 -13.42 -18.06
C ARG A 70 -32.00 -13.54 -17.02
N GLN A 71 -31.77 -13.14 -15.76
CA GLN A 71 -32.82 -13.13 -14.73
C GLN A 71 -33.95 -12.13 -15.04
N LEU A 72 -33.63 -11.03 -15.72
CA LEU A 72 -34.60 -10.05 -16.23
C LEU A 72 -35.30 -10.51 -17.52
N GLY A 73 -35.04 -11.74 -17.99
CA GLY A 73 -35.63 -12.28 -19.22
C GLY A 73 -35.00 -11.75 -20.51
N MET A 74 -33.88 -11.03 -20.43
CA MET A 74 -33.15 -10.55 -21.59
C MET A 74 -32.40 -11.70 -22.27
N ARG A 75 -32.46 -11.76 -23.60
CA ARG A 75 -31.68 -12.71 -24.40
C ARG A 75 -30.36 -12.10 -24.85
N PRO A 76 -29.29 -12.91 -24.98
CA PRO A 76 -28.03 -12.47 -25.57
C PRO A 76 -28.25 -11.91 -26.96
N ILE A 77 -27.42 -10.94 -27.34
CA ILE A 77 -27.43 -10.34 -28.67
C ILE A 77 -27.09 -11.42 -29.70
N ASP A 78 -28.02 -11.68 -30.61
CA ASP A 78 -27.87 -12.66 -31.68
C ASP A 78 -27.25 -11.94 -32.91
N PRO A 79 -26.10 -12.40 -33.46
CA PRO A 79 -25.47 -11.74 -34.60
C PRO A 79 -26.36 -11.69 -35.85
N GLU A 80 -27.35 -12.58 -35.97
CA GLU A 80 -28.35 -12.60 -37.05
C GLU A 80 -29.29 -11.38 -37.02
N HIS A 81 -29.47 -10.73 -35.86
CA HIS A 81 -30.43 -9.62 -35.66
C HIS A 81 -29.77 -8.31 -35.21
N THR A 82 -28.45 -8.19 -35.35
CA THR A 82 -27.70 -7.03 -34.83
C THR A 82 -27.11 -6.22 -35.97
N THR A 83 -27.68 -5.03 -36.23
CA THR A 83 -27.09 -4.06 -37.15
C THR A 83 -26.17 -3.12 -36.38
N LEU A 84 -24.86 -3.21 -36.62
CA LEU A 84 -23.89 -2.25 -36.11
C LEU A 84 -24.08 -0.91 -36.83
N LEU A 85 -24.65 0.08 -36.13
CA LEU A 85 -24.67 1.43 -36.66
C LEU A 85 -23.24 1.99 -36.61
N PRO A 86 -22.69 2.52 -37.73
CA PRO A 86 -21.47 3.30 -37.67
C PRO A 86 -21.69 4.46 -36.69
N PRO A 87 -20.66 4.82 -35.88
CA PRO A 87 -20.78 5.90 -34.92
C PRO A 87 -21.28 7.13 -35.66
N ALA A 88 -22.41 7.69 -35.20
CA ALA A 88 -23.08 8.79 -35.85
C ALA A 88 -22.05 9.87 -36.17
N ALA A 89 -21.66 9.96 -37.44
CA ALA A 89 -20.89 11.08 -37.93
C ALA A 89 -21.70 12.30 -37.51
N ARG A 90 -21.11 13.14 -36.65
CA ARG A 90 -21.75 14.35 -36.13
C ARG A 90 -22.26 15.16 -37.31
N ALA A 91 -23.53 14.96 -37.65
CA ALA A 91 -24.24 15.74 -38.65
C ALA A 91 -24.52 17.09 -38.00
N GLY A 92 -23.54 17.97 -38.09
CA GLY A 92 -23.54 19.25 -37.43
C GLY A 92 -22.14 19.78 -37.21
N GLN A 93 -21.49 20.20 -38.30
CA GLN A 93 -20.67 21.41 -38.35
C GLN A 93 -20.34 21.75 -39.82
N PRO A 94 -20.25 23.05 -40.12
CA PRO A 94 -21.08 23.79 -41.10
C PRO A 94 -20.81 23.52 -42.58
#